data_AF-A0A3E0Q838-F1
#
_entry.id   AF-A0A3E0Q838-F1
#
_cell.length_a   1.000
_cell.length_b   1.000
_cell.length_c   1.000
_cell.angle_alpha   90.00
_cell.angle_beta   90.00
_cell.angle_gamma   90.00
#
_symmetry.space_group_name_H-M   'P 1'
#
loop_
_entity.id
_entity.type
_entity.pdbx_description
1 polymer ?
#
loop_
_entity_poly.entity_id
_entity_poly.type
_entity_poly.pdbx_seq_one_letter_code
_entity_poly.pdbx_strand_id
1 'polypeptide(L)'
;MSQLTATELVTLENAVRQLETPRLASKLADAVGIPLTTLMGRLPDSVQKHVNGAAESALQKALNVALKTLNDEPADSPWNATHKIAVTLTGVAGGMFGAPALLAELPVTTTIMLRSIADIARSKGENLSDPAVRLACLEVFALGANGEDAPDDLVERAAEETEAEESLLRASYFATRAALAQQVTVAVRSLSKGGAVEGSSAIAKLISKLAARFGLAVSEKAAAQAVPIVGAIGGGLVNIVFMDHFQDTAEAHFSVRKLERLYGDAVVREEYERLAAAIIK
;
A
#
# COMPACT_ATOMS: atom_id res chain seq x y z
N MET A 1 -15.55 -23.14 -17.04
CA MET A 1 -14.12 -23.31 -17.38
C MET A 1 -13.52 -21.92 -17.45
N SER A 2 -12.37 -21.69 -16.80
CA SER A 2 -11.79 -20.35 -16.72
C SER A 2 -11.45 -19.81 -18.11
N GLN A 3 -11.73 -18.52 -18.34
CA GLN A 3 -11.34 -17.83 -19.57
C GLN A 3 -9.85 -17.44 -19.57
N LEU A 4 -9.19 -17.49 -18.41
CA LEU A 4 -7.77 -17.19 -18.26
C LEU A 4 -6.92 -18.39 -18.66
N THR A 5 -5.74 -18.13 -19.25
CA THR A 5 -4.74 -19.17 -19.51
C THR A 5 -4.15 -19.71 -18.21
N ALA A 6 -3.50 -20.88 -18.26
CA ALA A 6 -2.86 -21.48 -17.09
C ALA A 6 -1.82 -20.53 -16.43
N THR A 7 -1.04 -19.81 -17.22
CA THR A 7 -0.05 -18.83 -16.74
C THR A 7 -0.70 -17.63 -16.06
N GLU A 8 -1.82 -17.16 -16.60
CA GLU A 8 -2.56 -16.04 -16.02
C GLU A 8 -3.29 -16.45 -14.74
N LEU A 9 -3.77 -17.69 -14.66
CA LEU A 9 -4.32 -18.25 -13.42
C LEU A 9 -3.26 -18.31 -12.32
N VAL A 10 -2.04 -18.76 -12.63
CA VAL A 10 -0.92 -18.72 -11.66
C VAL A 10 -0.58 -17.29 -11.25
N THR A 11 -0.62 -16.35 -12.20
CA THR A 11 -0.39 -14.92 -11.91
C THR A 11 -1.47 -14.38 -10.98
N LEU A 12 -2.74 -14.70 -11.23
CA LEU A 12 -3.87 -14.29 -10.40
C LEU A 12 -3.82 -14.94 -9.02
N GLU A 13 -3.45 -16.21 -8.93
CA GLU A 13 -3.26 -16.92 -7.67
C GLU A 13 -2.17 -16.27 -6.80
N ASN A 14 -1.03 -15.93 -7.41
CA ASN A 14 0.04 -15.21 -6.71
C ASN A 14 -0.44 -13.83 -6.22
N ALA A 15 -1.21 -13.11 -7.05
CA ALA A 15 -1.78 -11.83 -6.66
C ALA A 15 -2.75 -11.97 -5.46
N VAL A 16 -3.60 -13.00 -5.46
CA VAL A 16 -4.49 -13.31 -4.33
C VAL A 16 -3.69 -13.55 -3.05
N ARG A 17 -2.62 -14.37 -3.10
CA ARG A 17 -1.77 -14.63 -1.92
C ARG A 17 -1.16 -13.35 -1.37
N GLN A 18 -0.67 -12.47 -2.24
CA GLN A 18 -0.03 -11.22 -1.84
C GLN A 18 -1.02 -10.19 -1.28
N LEU A 19 -2.23 -10.10 -1.84
CA LEU A 19 -3.23 -9.08 -1.47
C LEU A 19 -4.12 -9.49 -0.30
N GLU A 20 -4.42 -10.78 -0.15
CA GLU A 20 -5.30 -11.29 0.90
C GLU A 20 -4.56 -11.78 2.14
N THR A 21 -3.25 -12.03 2.05
CA THR A 21 -2.43 -12.37 3.23
C THR A 21 -1.20 -11.46 3.37
N PRO A 22 -1.37 -10.15 3.65
CA PRO A 22 -0.25 -9.24 3.73
C PRO A 22 0.60 -9.52 4.98
N ARG A 23 1.92 -9.67 4.80
CA ARG A 23 2.85 -10.14 5.84
C ARG A 23 3.76 -9.03 6.37
N LEU A 24 3.32 -7.77 6.39
CA LEU A 24 4.23 -6.67 6.71
C LEU A 24 4.77 -6.80 8.13
N ALA A 25 3.90 -6.96 9.11
CA ALA A 25 4.28 -7.06 10.51
C ALA A 25 5.21 -8.27 10.78
N SER A 26 4.94 -9.43 10.15
CA SER A 26 5.80 -10.62 10.25
C SER A 26 7.13 -10.45 9.53
N LYS A 27 7.16 -9.88 8.31
CA LYS A 27 8.42 -9.55 7.61
C LYS A 27 9.27 -8.56 8.43
N LEU A 28 8.65 -7.61 9.12
CA LEU A 28 9.34 -6.65 10.01
C LEU A 28 9.88 -7.35 11.26
N ALA A 29 9.08 -8.22 11.88
CA ALA A 29 9.49 -9.03 13.02
C ALA A 29 10.71 -9.91 12.68
N ASP A 30 10.67 -10.60 11.54
CA ASP A 30 11.76 -11.45 11.04
C ASP A 30 13.03 -10.63 10.78
N ALA A 31 12.89 -9.47 10.14
CA ALA A 31 14.01 -8.60 9.81
C ALA A 31 14.70 -8.00 11.04
N VAL A 32 13.92 -7.67 12.08
CA VAL A 32 14.44 -7.11 13.33
C VAL A 32 14.86 -8.20 14.33
N GLY A 33 14.46 -9.46 14.08
CA GLY A 33 14.76 -10.60 14.96
C GLY A 33 14.00 -10.58 16.28
N ILE A 34 12.80 -9.98 16.29
CA ILE A 34 11.96 -9.83 17.48
C ILE A 34 10.57 -10.42 17.21
N PRO A 35 9.99 -11.18 18.15
CA PRO A 35 8.64 -11.71 17.98
C PRO A 35 7.60 -10.61 17.69
N LEU A 36 6.67 -10.88 16.78
CA LEU A 36 5.61 -9.93 16.38
C LEU A 36 4.82 -9.38 17.57
N THR A 37 4.45 -10.24 18.53
CA THR A 37 3.74 -9.85 19.76
C THR A 37 4.51 -8.83 20.60
N THR A 38 5.85 -8.91 20.56
CA THR A 38 6.74 -7.97 21.26
C THR A 38 6.88 -6.65 20.50
N LEU A 39 6.71 -6.67 19.18
CA LEU A 39 6.72 -5.46 18.34
C LEU A 39 5.49 -4.60 18.60
N MET A 40 4.30 -5.22 18.59
CA MET A 40 3.02 -4.53 18.80
C MET A 40 2.89 -3.92 20.20
N GLY A 41 3.41 -4.60 21.22
CA GLY A 41 3.43 -4.08 22.61
C GLY A 41 4.38 -2.90 22.85
N ARG A 42 5.14 -2.46 21.84
CA ARG A 42 6.14 -1.38 21.96
C ARG A 42 5.81 -0.12 21.14
N LEU A 43 4.62 -0.03 20.56
CA LEU A 43 4.22 1.15 19.81
C LEU A 43 4.09 2.38 20.75
N PRO A 44 4.90 3.45 20.58
CA PRO A 44 4.84 4.60 21.48
C PRO A 44 3.50 5.35 21.41
N ASP A 45 2.93 5.74 22.54
CA ASP A 45 1.64 6.49 22.60
C ASP A 45 1.65 7.80 21.78
N SER A 46 2.81 8.45 21.69
CA SER A 46 3.00 9.65 20.88
C SER A 46 2.90 9.37 19.39
N VAL A 47 3.25 8.17 18.94
CA VAL A 47 3.15 7.73 17.54
C VAL A 47 1.69 7.43 17.22
N GLN A 48 0.99 6.68 18.08
CA GLN A 48 -0.44 6.37 17.90
C GLN A 48 -1.29 7.63 17.66
N LYS A 49 -0.99 8.73 18.34
CA LYS A 49 -1.73 10.00 18.22
C LYS A 49 -1.45 10.79 16.93
N HIS A 50 -0.33 10.54 16.24
CA HIS A 50 0.13 11.38 15.11
C HIS A 50 0.33 10.60 13.81
N VAL A 51 0.25 9.28 13.82
CA VAL A 51 0.42 8.42 12.64
C VAL A 51 -0.49 8.82 11.50
N ASN A 52 -1.78 9.04 11.76
CA ASN A 52 -2.72 9.40 10.70
C ASN A 52 -2.35 10.73 10.04
N GLY A 53 -1.98 11.75 10.82
CA GLY A 53 -1.52 13.03 10.27
C GLY A 53 -0.21 12.90 9.49
N ALA A 54 0.70 12.03 9.93
CA ALA A 54 1.95 11.74 9.22
C ALA A 54 1.69 11.03 7.88
N ALA A 55 0.80 10.04 7.88
CA ALA A 55 0.36 9.32 6.69
C ALA A 55 -0.33 10.26 5.69
N GLU A 56 -1.25 11.12 6.15
CA GLU A 56 -1.91 12.14 5.33
C GLU A 56 -0.89 13.08 4.67
N SER A 57 0.04 13.64 5.46
CA SER A 57 1.09 14.53 4.97
C SER A 57 1.97 13.86 3.92
N ALA A 58 2.39 12.62 4.17
CA ALA A 58 3.22 11.86 3.24
C ALA A 58 2.49 11.51 1.94
N LEU A 59 1.23 11.07 2.01
CA LEU A 59 0.41 10.78 0.83
C LEU A 59 0.10 12.05 0.03
N GLN A 60 -0.15 13.17 0.70
CA GLN A 60 -0.32 14.47 0.04
C GLN A 60 0.95 14.89 -0.69
N LYS A 61 2.12 14.74 -0.06
CA LYS A 61 3.40 15.05 -0.69
C LYS A 61 3.68 14.13 -1.87
N ALA A 62 3.45 12.84 -1.70
CA ALA A 62 3.66 11.84 -2.74
C ALA A 62 2.72 12.09 -3.94
N LEU A 63 1.44 12.40 -3.72
CA LEU A 63 0.50 12.77 -4.78
C LEU A 63 0.96 14.01 -5.55
N ASN A 64 1.40 15.05 -4.83
CA ASN A 64 1.93 16.26 -5.46
C ASN A 64 3.15 15.98 -6.36
N VAL A 65 4.06 15.11 -5.91
CA VAL A 65 5.21 14.69 -6.71
C VAL A 65 4.76 13.83 -7.89
N ALA A 66 3.83 12.90 -7.67
CA ALA A 66 3.29 12.03 -8.71
C ALA A 66 2.66 12.83 -9.85
N LEU A 67 1.79 13.79 -9.52
CA LEU A 67 1.12 14.61 -10.54
C LEU A 67 2.08 15.51 -11.33
N LYS A 68 3.20 15.92 -10.73
CA LYS A 68 4.20 16.79 -11.37
C LYS A 68 5.26 16.03 -12.16
N THR A 69 5.57 14.78 -11.77
CA THR A 69 6.78 14.09 -12.24
C THR A 69 6.55 12.70 -12.82
N LEU A 70 5.40 12.06 -12.57
CA LEU A 70 5.10 10.78 -13.22
C LEU A 70 4.52 11.03 -14.61
N ASN A 71 5.24 10.57 -15.61
CA ASN A 71 4.84 10.55 -17.01
C ASN A 71 5.04 9.14 -17.58
N ASP A 72 4.58 8.97 -18.82
CA ASP A 72 4.71 7.69 -19.55
C ASP A 72 6.03 7.55 -20.31
N GLU A 73 6.96 8.50 -20.14
CA GLU A 73 8.28 8.39 -20.77
C GLU A 73 9.06 7.22 -20.16
N PRO A 74 9.70 6.37 -20.99
CA PRO A 74 10.60 5.33 -20.50
C PRO A 74 11.71 5.97 -19.66
N ALA A 75 11.88 5.53 -18.41
CA ALA A 75 13.06 5.92 -17.65
C ALA A 75 14.31 5.38 -18.37
N ASP A 76 15.33 6.21 -18.58
CA ASP A 76 16.59 5.82 -19.25
C ASP A 76 17.35 4.68 -18.55
N SER A 77 16.91 4.25 -17.35
CA SER A 77 17.42 3.06 -16.69
C SER A 77 16.37 2.44 -15.76
N PRO A 78 16.26 1.09 -15.65
CA PRO A 78 15.37 0.45 -14.68
C PRO A 78 15.82 0.80 -13.25
N TRP A 79 14.99 1.53 -12.51
CA TRP A 79 15.28 2.10 -11.20
C TRP A 79 15.28 1.11 -10.01
N ASN A 80 15.54 -0.18 -10.23
CA ASN A 80 15.41 -1.20 -9.18
C ASN A 80 16.57 -1.17 -8.15
N ALA A 81 17.79 -0.83 -8.56
CA ALA A 81 18.96 -0.84 -7.66
C ALA A 81 19.19 0.51 -6.95
N THR A 82 18.92 1.63 -7.63
CA THR A 82 19.17 2.98 -7.12
C THR A 82 18.17 3.42 -6.05
N HIS A 83 16.93 2.89 -6.05
CA HIS A 83 15.94 3.18 -5.00
C HIS A 83 16.26 2.49 -3.67
N LYS A 84 16.79 1.26 -3.68
CA LYS A 84 17.24 0.60 -2.44
C LYS A 84 18.40 1.37 -1.79
N ILE A 85 19.31 1.93 -2.58
CA ILE A 85 20.42 2.78 -2.10
C ILE A 85 19.91 4.14 -1.59
N ALA A 86 18.99 4.79 -2.31
CA ALA A 86 18.40 6.06 -1.88
C ALA A 86 17.60 5.93 -0.57
N VAL A 87 16.84 4.84 -0.42
CA VAL A 87 16.09 4.51 0.81
C VAL A 87 17.03 4.11 1.95
N THR A 88 18.14 3.45 1.65
CA THR A 88 19.20 3.14 2.62
C THR A 88 19.86 4.43 3.14
N LEU A 89 20.11 5.40 2.25
CA LEU A 89 20.68 6.71 2.62
C LEU A 89 19.72 7.58 3.45
N THR A 90 18.40 7.49 3.24
CA THR A 90 17.42 8.19 4.10
C THR A 90 17.27 7.54 5.47
N GLY A 91 17.58 6.25 5.62
CA GLY A 91 17.56 5.53 6.90
C GLY A 91 18.68 5.94 7.88
N VAL A 92 19.80 6.49 7.38
CA VAL A 92 20.97 6.84 8.20
C VAL A 92 20.75 8.09 9.05
N ALA A 93 19.88 9.02 8.65
CA ALA A 93 19.54 10.19 9.46
C ALA A 93 18.46 9.90 10.54
N GLY A 94 17.65 8.85 10.35
CA GLY A 94 16.51 8.52 11.22
C GLY A 94 16.86 7.72 12.47
N GLY A 95 17.89 6.87 12.41
CA GLY A 95 18.21 5.88 13.45
C GLY A 95 18.71 6.45 14.79
N MET A 96 18.97 7.76 14.91
CA MET A 96 19.49 8.38 16.14
C MET A 96 18.59 9.45 16.78
N PHE A 97 17.45 9.81 16.17
CA PHE A 97 16.62 10.96 16.61
C PHE A 97 15.17 10.61 17.02
N GLY A 98 14.76 9.34 17.00
CA GLY A 98 13.44 8.90 17.48
C GLY A 98 12.25 9.36 16.63
N ALA A 99 11.04 9.38 17.22
CA ALA A 99 9.77 9.68 16.53
C ALA A 99 9.74 10.96 15.66
N PRO A 100 10.43 12.07 16.00
CA PRO A 100 10.51 13.25 15.13
C PRO A 100 11.21 13.00 13.78
N ALA A 101 12.19 12.10 13.73
CA ALA A 101 12.90 11.78 12.50
C ALA A 101 12.06 10.88 11.58
N LEU A 102 11.23 10.01 12.14
CA LEU A 102 10.24 9.22 11.39
C LEU A 102 9.26 10.12 10.63
N LEU A 103 8.78 11.19 11.26
CA LEU A 103 7.84 12.14 10.64
C LEU A 103 8.44 12.90 9.45
N ALA A 104 9.76 13.13 9.45
CA ALA A 104 10.47 13.76 8.32
C ALA A 104 10.86 12.75 7.23
N GLU A 105 11.18 11.50 7.60
CA GLU A 105 11.56 10.42 6.68
C GLU A 105 10.38 9.91 5.85
N LEU A 106 9.19 9.89 6.44
CA LEU A 106 8.01 9.24 5.86
C LEU A 106 7.58 9.86 4.51
N PRO A 107 7.42 11.19 4.37
CA PRO A 107 7.08 11.78 3.07
C PRO A 107 8.09 11.49 1.95
N VAL A 108 9.38 11.42 2.30
CA VAL A 108 10.45 11.09 1.34
C VAL A 108 10.36 9.63 0.92
N THR A 109 10.30 8.71 1.90
CA THR A 109 10.20 7.27 1.62
C THR A 109 8.92 6.93 0.85
N THR A 110 7.78 7.52 1.23
CA THR A 110 6.51 7.34 0.51
C THR A 110 6.57 7.85 -0.92
N THR A 111 7.28 8.95 -1.17
CA THR A 111 7.50 9.46 -2.54
C THR A 111 8.35 8.50 -3.37
N ILE A 112 9.41 7.94 -2.78
CA ILE A 112 10.26 6.95 -3.45
C ILE A 112 9.48 5.65 -3.73
N MET A 113 8.71 5.17 -2.75
CA MET A 113 7.85 4.01 -2.93
C MET A 113 6.81 4.24 -4.04
N LEU A 114 6.14 5.39 -4.04
CA LEU A 114 5.13 5.72 -5.05
C LEU A 114 5.72 5.72 -6.47
N ARG A 115 6.96 6.18 -6.61
CA ARG A 115 7.69 6.14 -7.87
C ARG A 115 8.00 4.70 -8.30
N SER A 116 8.47 3.86 -7.38
CA SER A 116 8.64 2.43 -7.67
C SER A 116 7.32 1.73 -8.04
N ILE A 117 6.22 2.07 -7.36
CA ILE A 117 4.88 1.58 -7.65
C ILE A 117 4.45 1.99 -9.06
N ALA A 118 4.72 3.24 -9.45
CA ALA A 118 4.41 3.74 -10.79
C ALA A 118 5.23 3.03 -11.88
N ASP A 119 6.49 2.71 -11.62
CA ASP A 119 7.32 1.92 -12.55
C ASP A 119 6.77 0.50 -12.72
N ILE A 120 6.30 -0.13 -11.63
CA ILE A 120 5.60 -1.42 -11.69
C ILE A 120 4.31 -1.30 -12.51
N ALA A 121 3.49 -0.27 -12.27
CA ALA A 121 2.26 0.00 -13.03
C ALA A 121 2.56 0.08 -14.55
N ARG A 122 3.58 0.86 -14.92
CA ARG A 122 4.04 0.99 -16.31
C ARG A 122 4.49 -0.34 -16.89
N SER A 123 5.23 -1.16 -16.13
CA SER A 123 5.66 -2.50 -16.55
C SER A 123 4.50 -3.46 -16.84
N LYS A 124 3.33 -3.22 -16.23
CA LYS A 124 2.08 -3.98 -16.48
C LYS A 124 1.22 -3.35 -17.58
N GLY A 125 1.70 -2.29 -18.23
CA GLY A 125 1.04 -1.62 -19.36
C GLY A 125 0.02 -0.57 -18.94
N GLU A 126 0.11 -0.01 -17.74
CA GLU A 126 -0.67 1.17 -17.35
C GLU A 126 -0.08 2.44 -17.97
N ASN A 127 -0.94 3.43 -18.25
CA ASN A 127 -0.55 4.74 -18.75
C ASN A 127 -0.54 5.78 -17.60
N LEU A 128 0.64 6.20 -17.17
CA LEU A 128 0.85 7.17 -16.08
C LEU A 128 0.48 8.61 -16.46
N SER A 129 0.09 8.89 -17.70
CA SER A 129 -0.51 10.17 -18.07
C SER A 129 -1.98 10.25 -17.66
N ASP A 130 -2.64 9.11 -17.41
CA ASP A 130 -3.99 9.04 -16.89
C ASP A 130 -4.01 9.33 -15.37
N PRO A 131 -4.72 10.38 -14.91
CA PRO A 131 -4.89 10.65 -13.48
C PRO A 131 -5.48 9.47 -12.70
N ALA A 132 -6.32 8.63 -13.31
CA ALA A 132 -6.89 7.45 -12.66
C ALA A 132 -5.80 6.43 -12.31
N VAL A 133 -4.81 6.23 -13.18
CA VAL A 133 -3.66 5.35 -12.93
C VAL A 133 -2.75 5.92 -11.83
N ARG A 134 -2.52 7.24 -11.84
CA ARG A 134 -1.74 7.89 -10.77
C ARG A 134 -2.40 7.74 -9.40
N LEU A 135 -3.73 7.80 -9.34
CA LEU A 135 -4.48 7.52 -8.11
C LEU A 135 -4.45 6.04 -7.74
N ALA A 136 -4.51 5.12 -8.71
CA ALA A 136 -4.33 3.69 -8.47
C ALA A 136 -2.95 3.37 -7.86
N CYS A 137 -1.90 4.11 -8.24
CA CYS A 137 -0.58 3.99 -7.60
C CYS A 137 -0.62 4.38 -6.10
N LEU A 138 -1.48 5.33 -5.71
CA LEU A 138 -1.69 5.68 -4.30
C LEU A 138 -2.58 4.68 -3.57
N GLU A 139 -3.55 4.07 -4.26
CA GLU A 139 -4.41 3.02 -3.69
C GLU A 139 -3.59 1.85 -3.16
N VAL A 140 -2.44 1.54 -3.76
CA VAL A 140 -1.49 0.52 -3.27
C VAL A 140 -1.12 0.73 -1.79
N PHE A 141 -1.01 1.98 -1.31
CA PHE A 141 -0.73 2.23 0.12
C PHE A 141 -1.88 1.82 1.05
N ALA A 142 -3.11 1.85 0.57
CA ALA A 142 -4.27 1.37 1.32
C ALA A 142 -4.45 -0.15 1.17
N LEU A 143 -4.15 -0.71 -0.02
CA LEU A 143 -4.27 -2.15 -0.30
C LEU A 143 -3.20 -2.98 0.42
N GLY A 144 -2.00 -2.42 0.59
CA GLY A 144 -0.92 -3.10 1.30
C GLY A 144 -1.07 -3.06 2.82
N ALA A 145 -2.07 -2.37 3.36
CA ALA A 145 -2.18 -2.14 4.80
C ALA A 145 -3.29 -2.96 5.49
N ASN A 146 -3.64 -4.14 4.96
CA ASN A 146 -4.52 -5.06 5.68
C ASN A 146 -3.70 -5.75 6.77
N GLY A 147 -3.79 -5.23 7.99
CA GLY A 147 -3.33 -5.95 9.17
C GLY A 147 -4.28 -7.11 9.46
N GLU A 148 -3.71 -8.26 9.83
CA GLU A 148 -4.44 -9.36 10.47
C GLU A 148 -5.05 -8.93 11.82
N ASP A 149 -4.66 -7.76 12.35
CA ASP A 149 -5.10 -7.18 13.62
C ASP A 149 -5.74 -5.79 13.42
N ALA A 150 -6.91 -5.74 12.79
CA ALA A 150 -7.78 -4.59 13.00
C ALA A 150 -8.18 -4.55 14.49
N PRO A 151 -8.20 -3.37 15.15
CA PRO A 151 -8.67 -3.26 16.53
C PRO A 151 -10.03 -3.97 16.69
N ASP A 152 -10.17 -4.80 17.73
CA ASP A 152 -11.36 -5.62 18.02
C ASP A 152 -12.68 -4.83 17.89
N ASP A 153 -12.66 -3.54 18.15
CA ASP A 153 -13.79 -2.60 18.09
C ASP A 153 -14.36 -2.34 16.68
N LEU A 154 -13.63 -2.66 15.60
CA LEU A 154 -14.16 -2.66 14.23
C LEU A 154 -14.66 -4.03 13.76
N VAL A 155 -14.16 -5.11 14.37
CA VAL A 155 -14.53 -6.50 14.09
C VAL A 155 -15.79 -6.90 14.87
N GLU A 156 -15.93 -6.45 16.13
CA GLU A 156 -17.10 -6.71 16.96
C GLU A 156 -18.39 -6.09 16.40
N ARG A 157 -18.30 -4.96 15.69
CA ARG A 157 -19.48 -4.36 15.02
C ARG A 157 -19.91 -5.09 13.74
N ALA A 158 -19.08 -5.99 13.23
CA ALA A 158 -19.36 -6.82 12.06
C ALA A 158 -19.63 -8.29 12.41
N ALA A 159 -19.47 -8.68 13.69
CA ALA A 159 -19.64 -10.06 14.16
C ALA A 159 -21.10 -10.42 14.48
N GLU A 160 -22.03 -9.46 14.41
CA GLU A 160 -23.46 -9.72 14.43
C GLU A 160 -23.98 -9.76 12.99
N GLU A 161 -23.77 -10.89 12.28
CA GLU A 161 -24.70 -11.51 11.30
C GLU A 161 -24.00 -12.45 10.27
N THR A 162 -24.48 -13.70 10.22
CA THR A 162 -24.46 -14.75 9.17
C THR A 162 -23.17 -15.17 8.41
N GLU A 163 -22.97 -16.50 8.31
CA GLU A 163 -21.93 -17.24 7.55
C GLU A 163 -21.78 -16.87 6.05
N ALA A 164 -22.75 -16.18 5.45
CA ALA A 164 -22.69 -15.71 4.07
C ALA A 164 -21.85 -14.42 3.91
N GLU A 165 -21.75 -13.60 4.96
CA GLU A 165 -20.98 -12.35 4.96
C GLU A 165 -19.48 -12.59 5.22
N GLU A 166 -19.15 -13.72 5.86
CA GLU A 166 -17.79 -14.24 5.96
C GLU A 166 -17.17 -14.46 4.56
N SER A 167 -17.98 -14.81 3.54
CA SER A 167 -17.51 -14.95 2.16
C SER A 167 -17.33 -13.62 1.41
N LEU A 168 -17.98 -12.55 1.87
CA LEU A 168 -17.79 -11.19 1.35
C LEU A 168 -16.58 -10.51 2.00
N LEU A 169 -16.18 -10.97 3.20
CA LEU A 169 -14.91 -10.66 3.84
C LEU A 169 -13.70 -11.39 3.20
N ARG A 170 -13.92 -12.47 2.43
CA ARG A 170 -12.87 -13.31 1.79
C ARG A 170 -12.13 -12.65 0.62
N ALA A 171 -12.49 -11.44 0.20
CA ALA A 171 -11.77 -10.68 -0.83
C ALA A 171 -11.57 -9.23 -0.39
N SER A 172 -10.79 -9.05 0.69
CA SER A 172 -10.49 -7.75 1.31
C SER A 172 -9.96 -6.73 0.30
N TYR A 173 -9.24 -7.21 -0.73
CA TYR A 173 -8.78 -6.42 -1.85
C TYR A 173 -9.91 -5.75 -2.63
N PHE A 174 -10.88 -6.52 -3.12
CA PHE A 174 -11.99 -5.97 -3.92
C PHE A 174 -12.95 -5.14 -3.07
N ALA A 175 -13.13 -5.49 -1.79
CA ALA A 175 -13.88 -4.66 -0.84
C ALA A 175 -13.21 -3.28 -0.66
N THR A 176 -11.89 -3.24 -0.48
CA THR A 176 -11.13 -1.99 -0.33
C THR A 176 -11.18 -1.15 -1.62
N ARG A 177 -11.02 -1.77 -2.79
CA ARG A 177 -11.17 -1.08 -4.08
C ARG A 177 -12.57 -0.50 -4.26
N ALA A 178 -13.62 -1.25 -3.94
CA ALA A 178 -15.00 -0.77 -4.02
C ALA A 178 -15.24 0.41 -3.07
N ALA A 179 -14.71 0.35 -1.84
CA ALA A 179 -14.86 1.41 -0.84
C ALA A 179 -14.17 2.74 -1.22
N LEU A 180 -13.18 2.69 -2.11
CA LEU A 180 -12.44 3.85 -2.60
C LEU A 180 -12.93 4.37 -3.97
N ALA A 181 -13.59 3.52 -4.77
CA ALA A 181 -13.94 3.81 -6.16
C ALA A 181 -14.66 5.15 -6.38
N GLN A 182 -15.61 5.50 -5.51
CA GLN A 182 -16.34 6.76 -5.61
C GLN A 182 -15.42 7.97 -5.35
N GLN A 183 -14.58 7.91 -4.31
CA GLN A 183 -13.68 9.01 -3.97
C GLN A 183 -12.60 9.20 -5.03
N VAL A 184 -12.12 8.11 -5.61
CA VAL A 184 -11.19 8.11 -6.74
C VAL A 184 -11.85 8.75 -7.96
N THR A 185 -13.07 8.35 -8.32
CA THR A 185 -13.81 8.94 -9.44
C THR A 185 -14.01 10.46 -9.28
N VAL A 186 -14.38 10.91 -8.09
CA VAL A 186 -14.54 12.34 -7.80
C VAL A 186 -13.18 13.06 -7.85
N ALA A 187 -12.13 12.46 -7.31
CA ALA A 187 -10.77 13.00 -7.36
C ALA A 187 -10.24 13.14 -8.80
N VAL A 188 -10.40 12.13 -9.65
CA VAL A 188 -10.05 12.20 -11.09
C VAL A 188 -10.76 13.38 -11.74
N ARG A 189 -12.08 13.52 -11.53
CA ARG A 189 -12.85 14.64 -12.10
C ARG A 189 -12.35 16.01 -11.63
N SER A 190 -11.93 16.12 -10.37
CA SER A 190 -11.33 17.35 -9.85
C SER A 190 -9.98 17.66 -10.52
N LEU A 191 -9.15 16.64 -10.77
CA LEU A 191 -7.85 16.80 -11.44
C LEU A 191 -8.00 17.15 -12.92
N SER A 192 -8.94 16.53 -13.64
CA SER A 192 -9.19 16.81 -15.07
C SER A 192 -9.66 18.25 -15.32
N LYS A 193 -10.21 18.93 -14.31
CA LYS A 193 -10.65 20.33 -14.41
C LYS A 193 -9.53 21.35 -14.17
N GLY A 194 -8.27 20.91 -14.08
CA GLY A 194 -7.13 21.76 -13.76
C GLY A 194 -7.10 22.21 -12.30
N GLY A 195 -7.86 21.55 -11.42
CA GLY A 195 -7.88 21.87 -9.99
C GLY A 195 -6.53 21.59 -9.34
N ALA A 196 -6.05 22.55 -8.55
CA ALA A 196 -4.88 22.32 -7.70
C ALA A 196 -5.16 21.19 -6.70
N VAL A 197 -4.14 20.38 -6.43
CA VAL A 197 -4.15 19.37 -5.36
C VAL A 197 -4.43 20.05 -4.02
N GLU A 198 -3.79 21.20 -3.82
CA GLU A 198 -3.97 22.07 -2.66
C GLU A 198 -5.34 22.77 -2.74
N GLY A 199 -6.20 22.49 -1.75
CA GLY A 199 -7.55 23.07 -1.65
C GLY A 199 -8.69 22.22 -2.23
N SER A 200 -8.39 21.11 -2.92
CA SER A 200 -9.43 20.19 -3.41
C SER A 200 -9.99 19.32 -2.28
N SER A 201 -11.23 19.61 -1.86
CA SER A 201 -11.94 18.80 -0.86
C SER A 201 -12.06 17.32 -1.27
N ALA A 202 -12.20 17.05 -2.57
CA ALA A 202 -12.26 15.68 -3.09
C ALA A 202 -10.95 14.92 -2.88
N ILE A 203 -9.82 15.58 -3.17
CA ILE A 203 -8.49 14.99 -3.01
C ILE A 203 -8.16 14.82 -1.52
N ALA A 204 -8.49 15.81 -0.68
CA ALA A 204 -8.33 15.70 0.76
C ALA A 204 -9.10 14.51 1.35
N LYS A 205 -10.37 14.31 0.93
CA LYS A 205 -11.17 13.15 1.36
C LYS A 205 -10.57 11.82 0.92
N LEU A 206 -10.05 11.74 -0.31
CA LEU A 206 -9.37 10.54 -0.80
C LEU A 206 -8.11 10.26 0.03
N ILE A 207 -7.25 11.27 0.22
CA ILE A 207 -6.02 11.15 1.03
C ILE A 207 -6.34 10.68 2.44
N SER A 208 -7.36 11.25 3.10
CA SER A 208 -7.72 10.86 4.45
C SER A 208 -8.18 9.39 4.53
N LYS A 209 -8.98 8.91 3.55
CA LYS A 209 -9.35 7.50 3.46
C LYS A 209 -8.15 6.57 3.24
N LEU A 210 -7.21 6.97 2.38
CA LEU A 210 -5.99 6.20 2.14
C LEU A 210 -5.09 6.19 3.36
N ALA A 211 -4.95 7.34 4.04
CA ALA A 211 -4.13 7.52 5.22
C ALA A 211 -4.63 6.70 6.41
N ALA A 212 -5.94 6.55 6.58
CA ALA A 212 -6.51 5.71 7.63
C ALA A 212 -6.04 4.24 7.53
N ARG A 213 -5.85 3.73 6.31
CA ARG A 213 -5.30 2.38 6.09
C ARG A 213 -3.77 2.39 6.12
N PHE A 214 -3.14 3.27 5.37
CA PHE A 214 -1.67 3.37 5.32
C PHE A 214 -1.07 3.62 6.71
N GLY A 215 -1.78 4.33 7.59
CA GLY A 215 -1.42 4.53 8.99
C GLY A 215 -1.18 3.23 9.76
N LEU A 216 -1.88 2.14 9.44
CA LEU A 216 -1.64 0.83 10.06
C LEU A 216 -0.23 0.32 9.74
N ALA A 217 0.13 0.30 8.46
CA ALA A 217 1.47 -0.07 8.00
C ALA A 217 2.56 0.88 8.56
N VAL A 218 2.27 2.18 8.63
CA VAL A 218 3.18 3.17 9.25
C VAL A 218 3.38 2.90 10.73
N SER A 219 2.34 2.47 11.45
CA SER A 219 2.43 2.10 12.87
C SER A 219 3.31 0.88 13.06
N GLU A 220 3.16 -0.15 12.23
CA GLU A 220 4.02 -1.34 12.25
C GLU A 220 5.49 -0.98 11.99
N LYS A 221 5.74 -0.13 10.99
CA LYS A 221 7.09 0.41 10.71
C LYS A 221 7.65 1.15 11.94
N ALA A 222 6.83 2.00 12.56
CA ALA A 222 7.24 2.79 13.72
C ALA A 222 7.58 1.90 14.93
N ALA A 223 6.76 0.86 15.17
CA ALA A 223 7.02 -0.13 16.20
C ALA A 223 8.35 -0.87 15.97
N ALA A 224 8.63 -1.25 14.72
CA ALA A 224 9.90 -1.87 14.35
C ALA A 224 11.11 -0.97 14.62
N GLN A 225 11.00 0.32 14.29
CA GLN A 225 12.08 1.29 14.50
C GLN A 225 12.20 1.77 15.96
N ALA A 226 11.20 1.55 16.80
CA ALA A 226 11.25 1.87 18.23
C ALA A 226 12.14 0.91 19.03
N VAL A 227 12.53 -0.23 18.44
CA VAL A 227 13.40 -1.23 19.08
C VAL A 227 14.84 -0.69 19.19
N PRO A 228 15.41 -0.56 20.40
CA PRO A 228 16.74 0.04 20.59
C PRO A 228 17.91 -0.70 19.93
N ILE A 229 17.73 -1.99 19.62
CA ILE A 229 18.74 -2.84 18.97
C ILE A 229 18.83 -2.53 17.46
N VAL A 230 17.80 -1.88 16.90
CA VAL A 230 17.74 -1.43 15.51
C VAL A 230 18.50 -0.11 15.41
N GLY A 231 19.84 -0.17 15.36
CA GLY A 231 20.68 0.99 15.05
C GLY A 231 20.47 1.50 13.61
N ALA A 232 21.35 2.38 13.11
CA ALA A 232 21.26 2.93 11.74
C ALA A 232 21.20 1.85 10.63
N ILE A 233 21.82 0.68 10.83
CA ILE A 233 21.73 -0.47 9.92
C ILE A 233 20.34 -1.10 9.95
N GLY A 234 19.74 -1.21 11.14
CA GLY A 234 18.39 -1.77 11.30
C GLY A 234 17.31 -0.86 10.73
N GLY A 235 17.44 0.47 10.87
CA GLY A 235 16.49 1.43 10.29
C GLY A 235 16.44 1.35 8.75
N GLY A 236 17.59 1.10 8.12
CA GLY A 236 17.67 0.81 6.68
C GLY A 236 16.99 -0.50 6.29
N LEU A 237 17.15 -1.55 7.09
CA LEU A 237 16.50 -2.85 6.83
C LEU A 237 14.98 -2.78 6.93
N VAL A 238 14.44 -2.08 7.93
CA VAL A 238 13.00 -1.82 8.06
C VAL A 238 12.47 -1.17 6.79
N ASN A 239 13.18 -0.18 6.25
CA ASN A 239 12.77 0.50 5.04
C ASN A 239 12.83 -0.37 3.78
N ILE A 240 13.79 -1.29 3.71
CA ILE A 240 13.85 -2.28 2.63
C ILE A 240 12.63 -3.21 2.70
N VAL A 241 12.31 -3.74 3.87
CA VAL A 241 11.13 -4.60 4.06
C VAL A 241 9.83 -3.85 3.73
N PHE A 242 9.72 -2.60 4.17
CA PHE A 242 8.57 -1.75 3.89
C PHE A 242 8.43 -1.47 2.38
N MET A 243 9.54 -1.18 1.70
CA MET A 243 9.57 -1.01 0.25
C MET A 243 9.16 -2.29 -0.47
N ASP A 244 9.80 -3.42 -0.16
CA ASP A 244 9.53 -4.72 -0.79
C ASP A 244 8.05 -5.11 -0.62
N HIS A 245 7.47 -4.83 0.55
CA HIS A 245 6.04 -5.05 0.81
C HIS A 245 5.12 -4.26 -0.13
N PHE A 246 5.36 -2.96 -0.33
CA PHE A 246 4.54 -2.16 -1.24
C PHE A 246 4.85 -2.44 -2.72
N GLN A 247 6.06 -2.91 -3.05
CA GLN A 247 6.37 -3.43 -4.38
C GLN A 247 5.59 -4.71 -4.67
N ASP A 248 5.59 -5.70 -3.75
CA ASP A 248 4.78 -6.91 -3.87
C ASP A 248 3.30 -6.58 -4.05
N THR A 249 2.77 -5.66 -3.23
CA THR A 249 1.38 -5.20 -3.33
C THR A 249 1.08 -4.57 -4.69
N ALA A 250 1.98 -3.72 -5.20
CA ALA A 250 1.83 -3.11 -6.51
C ALA A 250 1.88 -4.15 -7.64
N GLU A 251 2.79 -5.10 -7.57
CA GLU A 251 2.90 -6.17 -8.56
C GLU A 251 1.60 -6.99 -8.64
N ALA A 252 1.03 -7.36 -7.49
CA ALA A 252 -0.25 -8.03 -7.43
C ALA A 252 -1.38 -7.16 -7.99
N HIS A 253 -1.54 -5.94 -7.47
CA HIS A 253 -2.62 -5.02 -7.85
C HIS A 253 -2.62 -4.74 -9.36
N PHE A 254 -1.47 -4.40 -9.93
CA PHE A 254 -1.37 -4.09 -11.35
C PHE A 254 -1.38 -5.34 -12.24
N SER A 255 -1.08 -6.53 -11.71
CA SER A 255 -1.32 -7.79 -12.42
C SER A 255 -2.81 -8.09 -12.53
N VAL A 256 -3.58 -7.87 -11.45
CA VAL A 256 -5.05 -7.98 -11.49
C VAL A 256 -5.62 -6.98 -12.50
N ARG A 257 -5.23 -5.70 -12.43
CA ARG A 257 -5.70 -4.67 -13.38
C ARG A 257 -5.33 -4.97 -14.83
N LYS A 258 -4.15 -5.56 -15.07
CA LYS A 258 -3.75 -6.02 -16.41
C LYS A 258 -4.71 -7.09 -16.92
N LEU A 259 -5.07 -8.07 -16.10
CA LEU A 259 -6.05 -9.09 -16.47
C LEU A 259 -7.44 -8.49 -16.69
N GLU A 260 -7.85 -7.52 -15.86
CA GLU A 260 -9.13 -6.81 -16.01
C GLU A 260 -9.22 -6.11 -17.37
N ARG A 261 -8.13 -5.51 -17.85
CA ARG A 261 -8.07 -4.91 -19.21
C ARG A 261 -8.20 -5.94 -20.34
N LEU A 262 -7.77 -7.18 -20.12
CA LEU A 262 -7.76 -8.22 -21.16
C LEU A 262 -9.08 -9.01 -21.20
N TYR A 263 -9.66 -9.31 -20.04
CA TYR A 263 -10.80 -10.23 -19.90
C TYR A 263 -12.06 -9.56 -19.31
N GLY A 264 -11.96 -8.32 -18.83
CA GLY A 264 -13.02 -7.58 -18.17
C GLY A 264 -13.08 -7.83 -16.66
N ASP A 265 -13.54 -6.81 -15.93
CA ASP A 265 -13.59 -6.81 -14.46
C ASP A 265 -14.36 -7.99 -13.88
N ALA A 266 -15.53 -8.31 -14.46
CA ALA A 266 -16.40 -9.36 -13.93
C ALA A 266 -15.74 -10.75 -13.98
N VAL A 267 -15.06 -11.08 -15.08
CA VAL A 267 -14.41 -12.38 -15.28
C VAL A 267 -13.24 -12.55 -14.32
N VAL A 268 -12.40 -11.53 -14.19
CA VAL A 268 -11.23 -11.58 -13.30
C VAL A 268 -11.66 -11.62 -11.84
N ARG A 269 -12.69 -10.85 -11.47
CA ARG A 269 -13.23 -10.85 -10.11
C ARG A 269 -13.80 -12.20 -9.71
N GLU A 270 -14.59 -12.84 -10.57
CA GLU A 270 -15.14 -14.17 -10.30
C GLU A 270 -14.04 -15.21 -10.04
N GLU A 271 -13.00 -15.22 -10.87
CA GLU A 271 -11.86 -16.14 -10.69
C GLU A 271 -11.02 -15.79 -9.46
N TYR A 272 -10.83 -14.51 -9.17
CA TYR A 272 -10.13 -14.06 -7.98
C TYR A 272 -10.84 -14.52 -6.71
N GLU A 273 -12.16 -14.27 -6.61
CA GLU A 273 -12.97 -14.68 -5.45
C GLU A 273 -12.96 -16.20 -5.27
N ARG A 274 -13.00 -16.97 -6.38
CA ARG A 274 -12.86 -18.42 -6.35
C ARG A 274 -11.50 -18.87 -5.81
N LEU A 275 -10.42 -18.24 -6.22
CA LEU A 275 -9.06 -18.55 -5.75
C LEU A 275 -8.87 -18.13 -4.29
N ALA A 276 -9.37 -16.96 -3.90
CA ALA A 276 -9.31 -16.46 -2.52
C ALA A 276 -10.02 -17.42 -1.56
N ALA A 277 -11.22 -17.88 -1.91
CA ALA A 277 -11.95 -18.88 -1.12
C ALA A 277 -11.24 -20.24 -1.01
N ALA A 278 -10.33 -20.57 -1.92
CA ALA A 278 -9.53 -21.79 -1.86
C ALA A 278 -8.24 -21.62 -1.02
N ILE A 279 -7.69 -20.42 -0.96
CA ILE A 279 -6.39 -20.11 -0.34
C ILE A 279 -6.53 -19.71 1.13
N ILE A 280 -7.59 -18.97 1.48
CA ILE A 280 -7.82 -18.40 2.82
C ILE A 280 -8.53 -19.42 3.76
N LYS A 281 -8.57 -20.70 3.37
CA LYS A 281 -9.15 -21.77 4.19
C LYS A 281 -8.29 -22.15 5.38
#